data_AF-M5E679-F1
#
_entry.id   AF-M5E679-F1
#
_cell.length_a   1.000
_cell.length_b   1.000
_cell.length_c   1.000
_cell.angle_alpha   90.00
_cell.angle_beta   90.00
_cell.angle_gamma   90.00
#
_symmetry.space_group_name_H-M   'P 1'
#
loop_
_entity.id
_entity.type
_entity.pdbx_description
1 polymer ?
#
loop_
_entity_poly.entity_id
_entity_poly.type
_entity_poly.pdbx_seq_one_letter_code
_entity_poly.pdbx_strand_id
1 'polypeptide(L)'
;MAWRTAIRAGRPLRPQLRLRAYSTQSNSTFSYAARVLSDPVIETIALASRITRILLGSALVVGGVTLASWEGMHQYVERVSMPQAAPHVAPSLEGMDSFDFAADDRPDALLHIRHTDPRLGIFGRHIVRAAWMAEHWGGGIAPGIFFGDGSSQRVPDAVDHHGLAMAETFLASAVDLAEKRHMSVPDFAQPGTPLDPTAVSLELWLAHIREKMGSPVALTRAASACEKLFDASSDPVLRRSLATRLATQCSRLGQWDESLGWMDRAMQESAHHTLHATVDKLLARESLLLTPLETRQSIEALQALSALHVRQATSAAEPERALLQEALRMQLAALRLAQTSTATSQGADGTAERLQELWIQQRQAVLAMHVAETLYALHKEACASAGWWPRLSHWLGRGSRRPVRPSDYISMGADTAPACHGPHAASQEWLWCASQRAQQVCRELGTTDSEMRPVWKGPYQTTSTRVLEQAQRTQQEAELLLRALQK
;
A
#
# COMPACT_ATOMS: atom_id res chain seq x y z
N MET A 1 6.54 -17.08 40.43
CA MET A 1 5.52 -18.11 40.63
C MET A 1 6.20 -19.47 40.70
N ALA A 2 6.29 -20.06 41.90
CA ALA A 2 7.01 -21.31 42.16
C ALA A 2 6.08 -22.52 41.97
N TRP A 3 6.45 -23.44 41.08
CA TRP A 3 5.72 -24.70 40.88
C TRP A 3 6.20 -25.74 41.91
N ARG A 4 5.31 -26.11 42.84
CA ARG A 4 5.50 -27.20 43.80
C ARG A 4 5.32 -28.55 43.10
N THR A 5 6.38 -29.33 43.03
CA THR A 5 6.38 -30.75 42.66
C THR A 5 5.83 -31.60 43.82
N ALA A 6 4.64 -32.17 43.65
CA ALA A 6 4.08 -33.14 44.58
C ALA A 6 4.52 -34.56 44.21
N ILE A 7 5.44 -35.12 44.99
CA ILE A 7 5.88 -36.52 44.92
C ILE A 7 4.76 -37.41 45.46
N ARG A 8 4.22 -38.29 44.62
CA ARG A 8 3.15 -39.25 44.98
C ARG A 8 3.75 -40.45 45.69
N ALA A 9 3.38 -40.64 46.95
CA ALA A 9 3.80 -41.76 47.79
C ALA A 9 3.35 -43.12 47.22
N GLY A 10 4.26 -44.10 47.26
CA GLY A 10 4.04 -45.47 46.80
C GLY A 10 3.03 -46.23 47.66
N ARG A 11 2.16 -47.00 47.00
CA ARG A 11 1.27 -47.98 47.64
C ARG A 11 2.06 -49.28 47.90
N PRO A 12 1.94 -49.90 49.09
CA PRO A 12 2.56 -51.19 49.37
C PRO A 12 1.85 -52.32 48.62
N LEU A 13 2.66 -53.19 48.00
CA LEU A 13 2.21 -54.44 47.37
C LEU A 13 1.84 -55.45 48.47
N ARG A 14 0.58 -55.87 48.51
CA ARG A 14 0.13 -57.04 49.28
C ARG A 14 0.34 -58.31 48.43
N PRO A 15 1.05 -59.32 48.92
CA PRO A 15 1.08 -60.64 48.28
C PRO A 15 -0.24 -61.36 48.55
N GLN A 16 -1.11 -61.49 47.55
CA GLN A 16 -2.23 -62.44 47.60
C GLN A 16 -1.73 -63.81 47.17
N LEU A 17 -1.50 -64.69 48.15
CA LEU A 17 -1.39 -66.12 47.93
C LEU A 17 -2.75 -66.66 47.48
N ARG A 18 -2.94 -66.79 46.17
CA ARG A 18 -4.06 -67.55 45.60
C ARG A 18 -3.68 -69.03 45.55
N LEU A 19 -4.32 -69.81 46.42
CA LEU A 19 -4.34 -71.27 46.36
C LEU A 19 -4.85 -71.73 44.99
N ARG A 20 -3.99 -72.46 44.27
CA ARG A 20 -4.26 -73.02 42.96
C ARG A 20 -5.03 -74.33 43.14
N ALA A 21 -6.34 -74.30 42.94
CA ALA A 21 -7.15 -75.51 42.85
C ALA A 21 -6.88 -76.18 41.48
N TYR A 22 -6.33 -77.39 41.51
CA TYR A 22 -6.21 -78.24 40.33
C TYR A 22 -7.56 -78.93 40.09
N SER A 23 -8.37 -78.40 39.16
CA SER A 23 -9.47 -79.15 38.58
C SER A 23 -8.96 -79.94 37.37
N THR A 24 -8.88 -81.26 37.51
CA THR A 24 -8.63 -82.20 36.40
C THR A 24 -9.90 -82.30 35.55
N GLN A 25 -10.09 -81.36 34.62
CA GLN A 25 -11.17 -81.42 33.64
C GLN A 25 -10.74 -82.34 32.48
N SER A 26 -11.58 -83.30 32.13
CA SER A 26 -11.26 -84.33 31.14
C SER A 26 -11.07 -83.73 29.74
N ASN A 27 -9.97 -84.13 29.10
CA ASN A 27 -9.56 -83.70 27.77
C ASN A 27 -10.50 -84.28 26.70
N SER A 28 -11.44 -83.48 26.22
CA SER A 28 -11.99 -83.68 24.88
C SER A 28 -10.96 -83.20 23.85
N THR A 29 -10.31 -84.12 23.15
CA THR A 29 -9.30 -83.84 22.10
C THR A 29 -9.79 -82.89 21.01
N PHE A 30 -11.10 -82.74 20.84
CA PHE A 30 -11.72 -81.80 19.92
C PHE A 30 -11.55 -80.32 20.33
N SER A 31 -11.41 -80.01 21.63
CA SER A 31 -11.23 -78.62 22.10
C SER A 31 -9.81 -78.10 21.89
N TYR A 32 -8.83 -78.98 21.77
CA TYR A 32 -7.43 -78.60 21.54
C TYR A 32 -7.22 -78.14 20.09
N ALA A 33 -7.73 -78.88 19.11
CA ALA A 33 -7.65 -78.50 17.70
C ALA A 33 -8.39 -77.18 17.42
N ALA A 34 -9.56 -76.98 18.03
CA ALA A 34 -10.31 -75.73 17.92
C ALA A 34 -9.55 -74.54 18.53
N ARG A 35 -8.88 -74.71 19.68
CA ARG A 35 -8.04 -73.66 20.30
C ARG A 35 -6.82 -73.30 19.47
N VAL A 36 -6.09 -74.30 18.97
CA VAL A 36 -4.88 -74.07 18.17
C VAL A 36 -5.18 -73.27 16.89
N LEU A 37 -6.37 -73.43 16.32
CA LEU A 37 -6.80 -72.66 15.15
C LEU A 37 -7.48 -71.33 15.51
N SER A 38 -8.15 -71.22 16.67
CA SER A 38 -8.85 -69.98 17.06
C SER A 38 -7.94 -68.91 17.66
N ASP A 39 -6.90 -69.30 18.40
CA ASP A 39 -5.98 -68.38 19.07
C ASP A 39 -5.28 -67.40 18.12
N PRO A 40 -4.74 -67.81 16.95
CA PRO A 40 -4.14 -66.85 16.00
C PRO A 40 -5.17 -65.90 15.38
N VAL A 41 -6.42 -66.34 15.19
CA VAL A 41 -7.50 -65.47 14.67
C VAL A 41 -7.91 -64.43 15.71
N ILE A 42 -8.03 -64.82 16.97
CA ILE A 42 -8.34 -63.89 18.06
C ILE A 42 -7.20 -62.89 18.26
N GLU A 43 -5.95 -63.33 18.16
CA GLU A 43 -4.78 -62.46 18.29
C GLU A 43 -4.67 -61.46 17.13
N THR A 44 -4.92 -61.88 15.90
CA THR A 44 -4.94 -60.98 14.73
C THR A 44 -6.08 -59.95 14.83
N ILE A 45 -7.28 -60.35 15.24
CA ILE A 45 -8.39 -59.42 15.48
C ILE A 45 -8.05 -58.43 16.60
N ALA A 46 -7.45 -58.90 17.69
CA ALA A 46 -7.05 -58.04 18.81
C ALA A 46 -5.95 -57.05 18.41
N LEU A 47 -4.96 -57.49 17.63
CA LEU A 47 -3.89 -56.65 17.09
C LEU A 47 -4.46 -55.61 16.12
N ALA A 48 -5.31 -56.04 15.18
CA ALA A 48 -5.99 -55.16 14.24
C ALA A 48 -6.81 -54.09 14.98
N SER A 49 -7.59 -54.47 16.00
CA SER A 49 -8.35 -53.54 16.85
C SER A 49 -7.45 -52.51 17.55
N ARG A 50 -6.27 -52.92 18.04
CA ARG A 50 -5.30 -51.99 18.65
C ARG A 50 -4.75 -51.01 17.61
N ILE A 51 -4.34 -51.50 16.44
CA ILE A 51 -3.82 -50.68 15.35
C ILE A 51 -4.89 -49.68 14.89
N THR A 52 -6.12 -50.12 14.64
CA THR A 52 -7.23 -49.25 14.23
C THR A 52 -7.49 -48.14 15.25
N ARG A 53 -7.47 -48.46 16.56
CA ARG A 53 -7.65 -47.43 17.60
C ARG A 53 -6.51 -46.44 17.66
N ILE A 54 -5.26 -46.88 17.47
CA ILE A 54 -4.10 -46.00 17.42
C ILE A 54 -4.17 -45.09 16.19
N LEU A 55 -4.52 -45.64 15.01
CA LEU A 55 -4.66 -44.88 13.77
C LEU A 55 -5.83 -43.88 13.84
N LEU A 56 -6.97 -44.28 14.39
CA LEU A 56 -8.10 -43.37 14.57
C LEU A 56 -7.77 -42.28 15.59
N GLY A 57 -7.12 -42.66 16.70
CA GLY A 57 -6.65 -41.71 17.71
C GLY A 57 -5.64 -40.72 17.15
N SER A 58 -4.66 -41.17 16.38
CA SER A 58 -3.67 -40.29 15.75
C SER A 58 -4.29 -39.40 14.68
N ALA A 59 -5.19 -39.91 13.85
CA ALA A 59 -5.91 -39.12 12.85
C ALA A 59 -6.76 -38.02 13.49
N LEU A 60 -7.45 -38.31 14.60
CA LEU A 60 -8.23 -37.32 15.34
C LEU A 60 -7.34 -36.27 16.00
N VAL A 61 -6.21 -36.66 16.58
CA VAL A 61 -5.26 -35.72 17.19
C VAL A 61 -4.64 -34.82 16.13
N VAL A 62 -4.12 -35.40 15.04
CA VAL A 62 -3.51 -34.63 13.94
C VAL A 62 -4.54 -33.73 13.29
N GLY A 63 -5.72 -34.25 12.93
CA GLY A 63 -6.80 -33.46 12.35
C GLY A 63 -7.28 -32.34 13.27
N GLY A 64 -7.41 -32.62 14.58
CA GLY A 64 -7.78 -31.62 15.57
C GLY A 64 -6.75 -30.50 15.71
N VAL A 65 -5.46 -30.84 15.77
CA VAL A 65 -4.37 -29.85 15.80
C VAL A 65 -4.35 -29.04 14.51
N THR A 66 -4.47 -29.68 13.34
CA THR A 66 -4.49 -28.97 12.04
C THR A 66 -5.66 -27.99 11.95
N LEU A 67 -6.87 -28.39 12.33
CA LEU A 67 -8.04 -27.50 12.33
C LEU A 67 -7.89 -26.35 13.32
N ALA A 68 -7.37 -26.63 14.53
CA ALA A 68 -7.14 -25.60 15.54
C ALA A 68 -6.08 -24.59 15.11
N SER A 69 -4.97 -25.05 14.50
CA SER A 69 -3.94 -24.18 13.94
C SER A 69 -4.48 -23.35 12.76
N TRP A 70 -5.29 -23.96 11.89
CA TRP A 70 -5.90 -23.28 10.76
C TRP A 70 -6.84 -22.15 11.22
N GLU A 71 -7.82 -22.44 12.07
CA GLU A 71 -8.74 -21.40 12.59
C GLU A 71 -7.99 -20.38 13.46
N GLY A 72 -7.02 -20.84 14.26
CA GLY A 72 -6.17 -19.97 15.08
C GLY A 72 -5.42 -18.94 14.23
N MET A 73 -4.93 -19.35 13.06
CA MET A 73 -4.26 -18.45 12.12
C MET A 73 -5.22 -17.38 11.58
N HIS A 74 -6.43 -17.79 11.17
CA HIS A 74 -7.46 -16.86 10.69
C HIS A 74 -7.89 -15.87 11.78
N GLN A 75 -8.05 -16.32 13.02
CA GLN A 75 -8.38 -15.45 14.15
C GLN A 75 -7.24 -14.50 14.51
N TYR A 76 -5.99 -14.95 14.38
CA TYR A 76 -4.81 -14.09 14.56
C TYR A 76 -4.78 -12.97 13.52
N VAL A 77 -4.98 -13.28 12.25
CA VAL A 77 -5.05 -12.28 11.17
C VAL A 77 -6.17 -11.27 11.42
N GLU A 78 -7.37 -11.74 11.75
CA GLU A 78 -8.54 -10.89 11.99
C GLU A 78 -8.34 -9.91 13.16
N ARG A 79 -7.74 -10.37 14.26
CA ARG A 79 -7.72 -9.62 15.53
C ARG A 79 -6.42 -8.90 15.80
N VAL A 80 -5.34 -9.33 15.16
CA VAL A 80 -3.99 -8.79 15.40
C VAL A 80 -3.46 -8.14 14.13
N SER A 81 -3.38 -8.87 13.03
CA SER A 81 -2.63 -8.39 11.86
C SER A 81 -3.39 -7.37 11.01
N MET A 82 -4.66 -7.61 10.68
CA MET A 82 -5.50 -6.67 9.90
C MET A 82 -5.69 -5.33 10.62
N PRO A 83 -6.02 -5.28 11.93
CA PRO A 83 -6.17 -4.00 12.64
C PRO A 83 -4.87 -3.20 12.74
N GLN A 84 -3.71 -3.88 12.80
CA GLN A 84 -2.40 -3.21 12.80
C GLN A 84 -2.01 -2.66 11.44
N ALA A 85 -2.42 -3.34 10.36
CA ALA A 85 -2.16 -2.90 8.99
C ALA A 85 -3.05 -1.73 8.57
N ALA A 86 -4.24 -1.60 9.17
CA ALA A 86 -5.16 -0.52 8.82
C ALA A 86 -4.72 0.82 9.45
N PRO A 87 -4.71 1.92 8.68
CA PRO A 87 -4.46 3.24 9.22
C PRO A 87 -5.48 3.54 10.31
N HIS A 88 -5.05 4.16 11.42
CA HIS A 88 -5.91 4.57 12.52
C HIS A 88 -6.81 5.75 12.10
N VAL A 89 -7.82 5.50 11.26
CA VAL A 89 -9.00 6.35 11.14
C VAL A 89 -9.65 6.44 12.52
N ALA A 90 -9.46 7.58 13.18
CA ALA A 90 -10.25 7.94 14.34
C ALA A 90 -11.71 8.03 13.89
N PRO A 91 -12.70 7.65 14.73
CA PRO A 91 -14.09 7.93 14.42
C PRO A 91 -14.18 9.41 14.08
N SER A 92 -14.76 9.74 12.92
CA SER A 92 -14.95 11.12 12.51
C SER A 92 -15.76 11.81 13.60
N LEU A 93 -15.08 12.52 14.49
CA LEU A 93 -15.72 13.48 15.36
C LEU A 93 -16.16 14.59 14.40
N GLU A 94 -17.39 14.45 13.89
CA GLU A 94 -18.02 15.43 13.00
C GLU A 94 -17.78 16.83 13.58
N GLY A 95 -16.99 17.64 12.86
CA GLY A 95 -16.64 19.00 13.24
C GLY A 95 -15.24 19.25 13.83
N MET A 96 -14.40 18.24 14.06
CA MET A 96 -13.02 18.45 14.56
C MET A 96 -11.94 18.51 13.47
N ASP A 97 -12.14 17.90 12.30
CA ASP A 97 -11.14 17.90 11.22
C ASP A 97 -11.39 19.02 10.22
N SER A 98 -11.12 20.26 10.63
CA SER A 98 -11.31 21.45 9.77
C SER A 98 -10.45 21.44 8.50
N PHE A 99 -9.46 20.55 8.41
CA PHE A 99 -8.57 20.38 7.28
C PHE A 99 -8.84 19.10 6.48
N ASP A 100 -9.84 18.29 6.86
CA ASP A 100 -10.27 17.05 6.18
C ASP A 100 -9.14 16.04 5.88
N PHE A 101 -8.16 15.89 6.77
CA PHE A 101 -7.13 14.84 6.60
C PHE A 101 -7.71 13.42 6.57
N ALA A 102 -8.80 13.19 7.32
CA ALA A 102 -9.52 11.93 7.29
C ALA A 102 -10.12 11.61 5.91
N ALA A 103 -10.45 12.64 5.11
CA ALA A 103 -10.96 12.46 3.76
C ALA A 103 -9.87 11.96 2.81
N ASP A 104 -8.64 12.46 2.92
CA ASP A 104 -7.50 11.96 2.12
C ASP A 104 -7.10 10.54 2.49
N ASP A 105 -7.24 10.17 3.77
CA ASP A 105 -6.95 8.82 4.23
C ASP A 105 -8.08 7.83 3.91
N ARG A 106 -9.25 8.32 3.45
CA ARG A 106 -10.43 7.47 3.21
C ARG A 106 -10.24 6.46 2.08
N PRO A 107 -9.72 6.81 0.89
CA PRO A 107 -9.45 5.83 -0.16
C PRO A 107 -8.49 4.74 0.31
N ASP A 108 -7.42 5.10 1.02
CA ASP A 108 -6.46 4.15 1.59
C ASP A 108 -7.11 3.29 2.69
N ALA A 109 -7.94 3.88 3.54
CA ALA A 109 -8.67 3.15 4.57
C ALA A 109 -9.63 2.12 3.98
N LEU A 110 -10.23 2.40 2.81
CA LEU A 110 -11.07 1.43 2.09
C LEU A 110 -10.27 0.25 1.52
N LEU A 111 -8.97 0.41 1.27
CA LEU A 111 -8.07 -0.70 0.89
C LEU A 111 -7.76 -1.62 2.07
N HIS A 112 -7.84 -1.12 3.29
CA HIS A 112 -7.48 -1.86 4.49
C HIS A 112 -8.71 -2.27 5.30
N ILE A 113 -9.20 -3.48 5.01
CA ILE A 113 -10.27 -4.11 5.79
C ILE A 113 -9.76 -4.43 7.19
N ARG A 114 -10.17 -3.63 8.19
CA ARG A 114 -9.83 -3.85 9.61
C ARG A 114 -10.39 -5.17 10.15
N HIS A 115 -11.63 -5.45 9.78
CA HIS A 115 -12.40 -6.60 10.23
C HIS A 115 -13.19 -7.16 9.09
N THR A 116 -13.29 -8.48 9.02
CA THR A 116 -14.09 -9.13 7.98
C THR A 116 -15.59 -9.01 8.30
N ASP A 117 -16.37 -8.59 7.31
CA ASP A 117 -17.81 -8.39 7.49
C ASP A 117 -18.52 -9.71 7.84
N PRO A 118 -19.27 -9.81 8.96
CA PRO A 118 -20.05 -11.00 9.29
C PRO A 118 -21.09 -11.40 8.24
N ARG A 119 -21.57 -10.45 7.42
CA ARG A 119 -22.50 -10.70 6.30
C ARG A 119 -21.89 -11.60 5.22
N LEU A 120 -20.56 -11.68 5.10
CA LEU A 120 -19.86 -12.63 4.22
C LEU A 120 -19.90 -14.08 4.74
N GLY A 121 -20.30 -14.29 5.99
CA GLY A 121 -20.40 -15.60 6.63
C GLY A 121 -19.03 -16.22 6.90
N ILE A 122 -19.02 -17.44 7.45
CA ILE A 122 -17.78 -18.09 7.87
C ILE A 122 -16.82 -18.24 6.68
N PHE A 123 -17.29 -18.75 5.54
CA PHE A 123 -16.44 -18.96 4.37
C PHE A 123 -15.90 -17.66 3.78
N GLY A 124 -16.73 -16.64 3.58
CA GLY A 124 -16.27 -15.38 3.00
C GLY A 124 -15.25 -14.67 3.88
N ARG A 125 -15.45 -14.67 5.21
CA ARG A 125 -14.44 -14.15 6.14
C ARG A 125 -13.11 -14.90 6.05
N HIS A 126 -13.14 -16.23 5.94
CA HIS A 126 -11.92 -17.04 5.76
C HIS A 126 -11.21 -16.73 4.43
N ILE A 127 -11.97 -16.53 3.35
CA ILE A 127 -11.41 -16.16 2.05
C ILE A 127 -10.73 -14.79 2.12
N VAL A 128 -11.37 -13.79 2.73
CA VAL A 128 -10.80 -12.44 2.87
C VAL A 128 -9.53 -12.45 3.73
N ARG A 129 -9.49 -13.23 4.81
CA ARG A 129 -8.27 -13.43 5.61
C ARG A 129 -7.20 -14.19 4.85
N ALA A 130 -7.58 -15.18 4.04
CA ALA A 130 -6.64 -15.88 3.18
C ALA A 130 -6.03 -14.98 2.10
N ALA A 131 -6.81 -14.05 1.54
CA ALA A 131 -6.30 -13.00 0.66
C ALA A 131 -5.27 -12.12 1.37
N TRP A 132 -5.57 -11.68 2.60
CA TRP A 132 -4.64 -10.89 3.41
C TRP A 132 -3.33 -11.63 3.66
N MET A 133 -3.42 -12.91 4.08
CA MET A 133 -2.25 -13.77 4.30
C MET A 133 -1.44 -13.93 3.02
N ALA A 134 -2.09 -14.17 1.88
CA ALA A 134 -1.42 -14.32 0.60
C ALA A 134 -0.70 -13.04 0.16
N GLU A 135 -1.28 -11.87 0.42
CA GLU A 135 -0.65 -10.58 0.11
C GLU A 135 0.54 -10.27 1.02
N HIS A 136 0.43 -10.50 2.34
CA HIS A 136 1.40 -10.02 3.32
C HIS A 136 2.44 -11.07 3.72
N TRP A 137 2.07 -12.35 3.71
CA TRP A 137 2.96 -13.47 4.01
C TRP A 137 3.43 -14.20 2.75
N GLY A 138 2.91 -13.81 1.59
CA GLY A 138 3.20 -14.41 0.30
C GLY A 138 2.45 -15.73 0.07
N GLY A 139 2.81 -16.40 -1.03
CA GLY A 139 2.17 -17.64 -1.45
C GLY A 139 2.45 -18.88 -0.58
N GLY A 140 3.34 -18.73 0.41
CA GLY A 140 4.03 -19.86 1.02
C GLY A 140 5.03 -20.53 0.05
N ILE A 141 5.72 -21.55 0.55
CA ILE A 141 6.62 -22.36 -0.29
C ILE A 141 5.74 -23.34 -1.07
N ALA A 142 5.62 -23.14 -2.39
CA ALA A 142 4.96 -24.11 -3.24
C ALA A 142 5.64 -25.49 -3.05
N PRO A 143 4.90 -26.59 -2.80
CA PRO A 143 5.48 -27.89 -2.51
C PRO A 143 6.43 -28.41 -3.61
N GLY A 144 6.30 -27.91 -4.85
CA GLY A 144 7.24 -28.20 -5.94
C GLY A 144 8.70 -27.81 -5.64
N ILE A 145 8.94 -26.82 -4.78
CA ILE A 145 10.30 -26.42 -4.36
C ILE A 145 10.94 -27.48 -3.44
N PHE A 146 10.13 -28.24 -2.68
CA PHE A 146 10.63 -29.32 -1.82
C PHE A 146 10.96 -30.61 -2.58
N PHE A 147 10.48 -30.78 -3.82
CA PHE A 147 10.66 -32.02 -4.59
C PHE A 147 11.63 -31.91 -5.77
N GLY A 148 12.42 -30.83 -5.83
CA GLY A 148 13.68 -30.80 -6.57
C GLY A 148 13.54 -30.53 -8.06
N ASP A 149 13.75 -29.28 -8.46
CA ASP A 149 14.40 -28.98 -9.73
C ASP A 149 15.37 -27.80 -9.54
N GLY A 150 16.64 -28.04 -9.85
CA GLY A 150 17.81 -27.31 -9.32
C GLY A 150 18.09 -25.95 -9.98
N SER A 151 17.10 -25.17 -10.40
CA SER A 151 17.33 -23.85 -10.99
C SER A 151 17.36 -22.73 -9.94
N SER A 152 18.38 -22.77 -9.09
CA SER A 152 18.65 -21.77 -8.06
C SER A 152 19.26 -20.49 -8.65
N GLN A 153 18.44 -19.50 -9.09
CA GLN A 153 18.92 -18.10 -9.11
C GLN A 153 17.90 -16.94 -9.25
N ARG A 154 16.58 -17.15 -9.32
CA ARG A 154 15.59 -16.05 -9.35
C ARG A 154 14.31 -16.34 -8.55
N VAL A 155 14.47 -16.60 -7.26
CA VAL A 155 13.34 -16.96 -6.38
C VAL A 155 12.55 -15.75 -5.80
N PRO A 156 13.14 -14.57 -5.49
CA PRO A 156 12.40 -13.51 -4.80
C PRO A 156 11.18 -13.01 -5.59
N ASP A 157 11.38 -12.57 -6.84
CA ASP A 157 10.31 -12.01 -7.68
C ASP A 157 9.21 -13.05 -7.95
N ALA A 158 9.57 -14.33 -8.09
CA ALA A 158 8.61 -15.40 -8.33
C ALA A 158 7.69 -15.67 -7.13
N VAL A 159 8.20 -15.50 -5.90
CA VAL A 159 7.41 -15.71 -4.67
C VAL A 159 6.45 -14.54 -4.43
N ASP A 160 6.89 -13.30 -4.66
CA ASP A 160 6.06 -12.11 -4.50
C ASP A 160 4.89 -12.11 -5.49
N HIS A 161 5.15 -12.46 -6.75
CA HIS A 161 4.09 -12.58 -7.75
C HIS A 161 3.11 -13.73 -7.45
N HIS A 162 3.57 -14.83 -6.85
CA HIS A 162 2.70 -15.94 -6.48
C HIS A 162 1.71 -15.56 -5.36
N GLY A 163 2.19 -14.86 -4.33
CA GLY A 163 1.34 -14.34 -3.25
C GLY A 163 0.24 -13.42 -3.76
N LEU A 164 0.59 -12.48 -4.64
CA LEU A 164 -0.37 -11.57 -5.27
C LEU A 164 -1.40 -12.31 -6.14
N ALA A 165 -0.99 -13.32 -6.91
CA ALA A 165 -1.92 -14.10 -7.73
C ALA A 165 -2.91 -14.92 -6.88
N MET A 166 -2.45 -15.49 -5.76
CA MET A 166 -3.35 -16.14 -4.80
C MET A 166 -4.30 -15.14 -4.14
N ALA A 167 -3.79 -13.98 -3.74
CA ALA A 167 -4.61 -12.91 -3.17
C ALA A 167 -5.69 -12.46 -4.17
N GLU A 168 -5.36 -12.29 -5.46
CA GLU A 168 -6.33 -11.99 -6.51
C GLU A 168 -7.43 -13.05 -6.58
N THR A 169 -7.06 -14.33 -6.55
CA THR A 169 -8.00 -15.46 -6.63
C THR A 169 -8.94 -15.50 -5.42
N PHE A 170 -8.41 -15.30 -4.22
CA PHE A 170 -9.21 -15.22 -3.00
C PHE A 170 -10.14 -14.00 -3.02
N LEU A 171 -9.65 -12.80 -3.38
CA LEU A 171 -10.48 -11.61 -3.43
C LEU A 171 -11.57 -11.70 -4.51
N ALA A 172 -11.27 -12.24 -5.69
CA ALA A 172 -12.28 -12.48 -6.71
C ALA A 172 -13.38 -13.44 -6.21
N SER A 173 -13.00 -14.49 -5.48
CA SER A 173 -13.96 -15.40 -4.84
C SER A 173 -14.77 -14.73 -3.73
N ALA A 174 -14.16 -13.79 -2.98
CA ALA A 174 -14.85 -13.01 -1.96
C ALA A 174 -15.87 -12.04 -2.56
N VAL A 175 -15.54 -11.39 -3.68
CA VAL A 175 -16.46 -10.52 -4.43
C VAL A 175 -17.64 -11.32 -4.97
N ASP A 176 -17.42 -12.45 -5.64
CA ASP A 176 -18.51 -13.32 -6.14
C ASP A 176 -19.42 -13.81 -4.99
N LEU A 177 -18.84 -14.16 -3.84
CA LEU A 177 -19.63 -14.53 -2.65
C LEU A 177 -20.40 -13.34 -2.07
N ALA A 178 -19.83 -12.13 -2.10
CA ALA A 178 -20.51 -10.91 -1.66
C ALA A 178 -21.71 -10.59 -2.56
N GLU A 179 -21.54 -10.69 -3.88
CA GLU A 179 -22.60 -10.51 -4.88
C GLU A 179 -23.74 -11.51 -4.69
N LYS A 180 -23.41 -12.80 -4.46
CA LYS A 180 -24.40 -13.85 -4.11
C LYS A 180 -25.19 -13.56 -2.83
N ARG A 181 -24.70 -12.65 -2.00
CA ARG A 181 -25.35 -12.19 -0.75
C ARG A 181 -25.90 -10.77 -0.87
N HIS A 182 -26.08 -10.28 -2.09
CA HIS A 182 -26.63 -8.95 -2.39
C HIS A 182 -25.76 -7.79 -1.86
N MET A 183 -24.45 -8.01 -1.68
CA MET A 183 -23.44 -6.98 -1.44
C MET A 183 -22.67 -6.77 -2.74
N SER A 184 -23.20 -5.94 -3.64
CA SER A 184 -22.60 -5.67 -4.95
C SER A 184 -22.51 -4.17 -5.20
N VAL A 185 -21.45 -3.73 -5.86
CA VAL A 185 -21.37 -2.39 -6.44
C VAL A 185 -22.20 -2.38 -7.73
N PRO A 186 -23.26 -1.55 -7.86
CA PRO A 186 -24.01 -1.44 -9.10
C PRO A 186 -23.13 -0.84 -10.20
N ASP A 187 -23.43 -1.12 -11.48
CA ASP A 187 -22.63 -0.60 -12.60
C ASP A 187 -22.74 0.93 -12.74
N PHE A 188 -23.85 1.51 -12.28
CA PHE A 188 -24.10 2.95 -12.32
C PHE A 188 -24.66 3.44 -10.98
N ALA A 189 -24.41 4.71 -10.66
CA ALA A 189 -24.95 5.35 -9.47
C ALA A 189 -26.48 5.25 -9.44
N GLN A 190 -27.02 4.69 -8.36
CA GLN A 190 -28.45 4.68 -8.09
C GLN A 190 -28.78 5.83 -7.14
N PRO A 191 -29.64 6.79 -7.53
CA PRO A 191 -29.92 7.95 -6.70
C PRO A 191 -30.53 7.51 -5.36
N GLY A 192 -29.93 7.98 -4.26
CA GLY A 192 -30.41 7.72 -2.89
C GLY A 192 -30.04 6.36 -2.30
N THR A 193 -29.30 5.51 -3.00
CA THR A 193 -28.82 4.22 -2.46
C THR A 193 -27.32 4.31 -2.16
N PRO A 194 -26.90 4.31 -0.88
CA PRO A 194 -25.48 4.31 -0.56
C PRO A 194 -24.83 3.00 -1.01
N LEU A 195 -23.61 3.08 -1.53
CA LEU A 195 -22.83 1.90 -1.89
C LEU A 195 -22.53 1.05 -0.65
N ASP A 196 -22.59 -0.27 -0.79
CA ASP A 196 -22.20 -1.16 0.30
C ASP A 196 -20.69 -1.02 0.56
N PRO A 197 -20.27 -0.61 1.77
CA PRO A 197 -18.87 -0.33 2.05
C PRO A 197 -17.99 -1.58 1.94
N THR A 198 -18.53 -2.77 2.21
CA THR A 198 -17.77 -4.02 2.08
C THR A 198 -17.54 -4.38 0.63
N ALA A 199 -18.56 -4.20 -0.23
CA ALA A 199 -18.40 -4.42 -1.67
C ALA A 199 -17.36 -3.44 -2.26
N VAL A 200 -17.43 -2.16 -1.88
CA VAL A 200 -16.47 -1.12 -2.32
C VAL A 200 -15.06 -1.47 -1.86
N SER A 201 -14.85 -1.84 -0.59
CA SER A 201 -13.54 -2.22 -0.07
C SER A 201 -12.96 -3.46 -0.76
N LEU A 202 -13.76 -4.50 -0.99
CA LEU A 202 -13.29 -5.71 -1.68
C LEU A 202 -12.88 -5.43 -3.13
N GLU A 203 -13.67 -4.64 -3.86
CA GLU A 203 -13.37 -4.26 -5.25
C GLU A 203 -12.13 -3.36 -5.33
N LEU A 204 -12.00 -2.36 -4.45
CA LEU A 204 -10.82 -1.48 -4.37
C LEU A 204 -9.56 -2.26 -4.03
N TRP A 205 -9.64 -3.21 -3.10
CA TRP A 205 -8.52 -4.06 -2.72
C TRP A 205 -8.14 -5.02 -3.85
N LEU A 206 -9.11 -5.62 -4.54
CA LEU A 206 -8.86 -6.44 -5.72
C LEU A 206 -8.17 -5.65 -6.84
N ALA A 207 -8.63 -4.42 -7.11
CA ALA A 207 -7.98 -3.51 -8.04
C ALA A 207 -6.53 -3.18 -7.60
N HIS A 208 -6.29 -3.03 -6.30
CA HIS A 208 -4.96 -2.78 -5.74
C HIS A 208 -3.99 -3.94 -5.93
N ILE A 209 -4.43 -5.18 -5.67
CA ILE A 209 -3.61 -6.36 -5.95
C ILE A 209 -3.26 -6.42 -7.43
N ARG A 210 -4.23 -6.17 -8.32
CA ARG A 210 -4.01 -6.18 -9.77
C ARG A 210 -3.04 -5.10 -10.24
N GLU A 211 -3.07 -3.91 -9.64
CA GLU A 211 -2.07 -2.86 -9.90
C GLU A 211 -0.67 -3.26 -9.45
N LYS A 212 -0.55 -3.90 -8.29
CA LYS A 212 0.72 -4.42 -7.75
C LYS A 212 1.28 -5.53 -8.64
N MET A 213 0.44 -6.40 -9.19
CA MET A 213 0.84 -7.40 -10.17
C MET A 213 1.43 -6.75 -11.43
N GLY A 214 0.85 -5.63 -11.89
CA GLY A 214 1.42 -4.80 -12.96
C GLY A 214 1.42 -5.41 -14.36
N SER A 215 0.87 -6.61 -14.55
CA SER A 215 0.69 -7.19 -15.88
C SER A 215 -0.37 -6.40 -16.67
N PRO A 216 -0.26 -6.28 -18.01
CA PRO A 216 -1.26 -5.54 -18.80
C PRO A 216 -2.70 -6.02 -18.59
N VAL A 217 -2.89 -7.34 -18.46
CA VAL A 217 -4.21 -7.93 -18.20
C VAL A 217 -4.73 -7.56 -16.80
N ALA A 218 -3.88 -7.63 -15.78
CA ALA A 218 -4.27 -7.23 -14.42
C ALA A 218 -4.59 -5.74 -14.35
N LEU A 219 -3.76 -4.88 -14.96
CA LEU A 219 -3.98 -3.45 -15.04
C LEU A 219 -5.29 -3.08 -15.76
N THR A 220 -5.61 -3.75 -16.86
CA THR A 220 -6.89 -3.53 -17.56
C THR A 220 -8.07 -3.87 -16.66
N ARG A 221 -8.01 -5.00 -15.94
CA ARG A 221 -9.06 -5.39 -14.98
C ARG A 221 -9.13 -4.46 -13.76
N ALA A 222 -8.00 -3.93 -13.32
CA ALA A 222 -7.95 -2.93 -12.25
C ALA A 222 -8.63 -1.63 -12.69
N ALA A 223 -8.35 -1.19 -13.93
CA ALA A 223 -8.98 -0.03 -14.53
C ALA A 223 -10.50 -0.19 -14.64
N SER A 224 -10.98 -1.32 -15.19
CA SER A 224 -12.43 -1.57 -15.26
C SER A 224 -13.12 -1.58 -13.89
N ALA A 225 -12.46 -2.10 -12.84
CA ALA A 225 -13.00 -2.07 -11.48
C ALA A 225 -13.03 -0.65 -10.90
N CYS A 226 -11.98 0.14 -11.11
CA CYS A 226 -11.93 1.55 -10.70
C CYS A 226 -12.95 2.41 -11.46
N GLU A 227 -13.17 2.17 -12.75
CA GLU A 227 -14.17 2.84 -13.57
C GLU A 227 -15.59 2.53 -13.08
N LYS A 228 -15.91 1.24 -12.85
CA LYS A 228 -17.17 0.81 -12.22
C LYS A 228 -17.42 1.54 -10.90
N LEU A 229 -16.42 1.62 -10.03
CA LEU A 229 -16.54 2.32 -8.74
C LEU A 229 -16.69 3.84 -8.92
N PHE A 230 -16.05 4.43 -9.93
CA PHE A 230 -16.15 5.85 -10.25
C PHE A 230 -17.58 6.22 -10.68
N ASP A 231 -18.16 5.41 -11.56
CA ASP A 231 -19.53 5.61 -12.06
C ASP A 231 -20.61 5.30 -11.02
N ALA A 232 -20.35 4.35 -10.13
CA ALA A 232 -21.26 3.98 -9.05
C ALA A 232 -21.23 4.97 -7.86
N SER A 233 -20.09 5.63 -7.63
CA SER A 233 -19.89 6.49 -6.46
C SER A 233 -20.45 7.90 -6.68
N SER A 234 -21.18 8.39 -5.69
CA SER A 234 -21.57 9.81 -5.56
C SER A 234 -20.61 10.62 -4.67
N ASP A 235 -19.61 9.97 -4.07
CA ASP A 235 -18.66 10.62 -3.17
C ASP A 235 -17.53 11.32 -3.98
N PRO A 236 -17.44 12.66 -3.96
CA PRO A 236 -16.46 13.40 -4.76
C PRO A 236 -15.02 13.09 -4.37
N VAL A 237 -14.74 12.78 -3.10
CA VAL A 237 -13.39 12.46 -2.63
C VAL A 237 -12.93 11.12 -3.20
N LEU A 238 -13.81 10.12 -3.14
CA LEU A 238 -13.54 8.80 -3.71
C LEU A 238 -13.44 8.86 -5.24
N ARG A 239 -14.35 9.58 -5.92
CA ARG A 239 -14.32 9.77 -7.38
C ARG A 239 -13.00 10.39 -7.84
N ARG A 240 -12.54 11.43 -7.16
CA ARG A 240 -11.27 12.10 -7.44
C ARG A 240 -10.08 11.15 -7.29
N SER A 241 -10.02 10.41 -6.19
CA SER A 241 -8.96 9.41 -5.95
C SER A 241 -8.97 8.31 -7.04
N LEU A 242 -10.16 7.81 -7.38
CA LEU A 242 -10.34 6.83 -8.46
C LEU A 242 -9.91 7.36 -9.82
N ALA A 243 -10.25 8.61 -10.15
CA ALA A 243 -9.85 9.24 -11.42
C ALA A 243 -8.32 9.41 -11.51
N THR A 244 -7.66 9.87 -10.45
CA THR A 244 -6.19 9.94 -10.40
C THR A 244 -5.57 8.56 -10.57
N ARG A 245 -6.14 7.54 -9.91
CA ARG A 245 -5.68 6.15 -10.00
C ARG A 245 -5.87 5.56 -11.40
N LEU A 246 -7.03 5.73 -12.01
CA LEU A 246 -7.32 5.38 -13.40
C LEU A 246 -6.32 6.02 -14.37
N ALA A 247 -6.05 7.31 -14.19
CA ALA A 247 -5.04 8.00 -14.99
C ALA A 247 -3.68 7.28 -14.89
N THR A 248 -3.21 6.98 -13.68
CA THR A 248 -1.94 6.25 -13.52
C THR A 248 -1.96 4.85 -14.15
N GLN A 249 -3.07 4.11 -14.06
CA GLN A 249 -3.24 2.79 -14.68
C GLN A 249 -3.22 2.87 -16.21
N CYS A 250 -4.00 3.75 -16.82
CA CYS A 250 -4.01 3.98 -18.28
C CYS A 250 -2.62 4.37 -18.80
N SER A 251 -1.90 5.22 -18.05
CA SER A 251 -0.51 5.56 -18.38
C SER A 251 0.41 4.32 -18.37
N ARG A 252 0.13 3.35 -17.47
CA ARG A 252 0.86 2.07 -17.41
C ARG A 252 0.56 1.12 -18.55
N LEU A 253 -0.60 1.26 -19.16
CA LEU A 253 -1.01 0.55 -20.37
C LEU A 253 -0.54 1.27 -21.66
N GLY A 254 0.06 2.45 -21.56
CA GLY A 254 0.45 3.27 -22.72
C GLY A 254 -0.72 4.03 -23.35
N GLN A 255 -1.88 4.09 -22.68
CA GLN A 255 -3.06 4.83 -23.11
C GLN A 255 -2.98 6.28 -22.60
N TRP A 256 -2.09 7.08 -23.20
CA TRP A 256 -1.78 8.42 -22.72
C TRP A 256 -2.96 9.40 -22.81
N ASP A 257 -3.72 9.39 -23.91
CA ASP A 257 -4.86 10.29 -24.11
C ASP A 257 -5.97 10.03 -23.08
N GLU A 258 -6.26 8.76 -22.82
CA GLU A 258 -7.24 8.35 -21.81
C GLU A 258 -6.77 8.74 -20.40
N SER A 259 -5.49 8.55 -20.13
CA SER A 259 -4.87 8.96 -18.87
C SER A 259 -4.99 10.46 -18.62
N LEU A 260 -4.77 11.30 -19.64
CA LEU A 260 -4.98 12.75 -19.57
C LEU A 260 -6.47 13.10 -19.33
N GLY A 261 -7.39 12.39 -20.00
CA GLY A 261 -8.83 12.57 -19.80
C GLY A 261 -9.27 12.27 -18.36
N TRP A 262 -8.74 11.20 -17.76
CA TRP A 262 -8.99 10.88 -16.34
C TRP A 262 -8.40 11.91 -15.38
N MET A 263 -7.21 12.45 -15.69
CA MET A 263 -6.60 13.50 -14.86
C MET A 263 -7.38 14.82 -14.92
N ASP A 264 -7.92 15.17 -16.10
CA ASP A 264 -8.80 16.34 -16.23
C ASP A 264 -10.08 16.17 -15.42
N ARG A 265 -10.70 14.97 -15.42
CA ARG A 265 -11.84 14.65 -14.54
C ARG A 265 -11.47 14.78 -13.06
N ALA A 266 -10.31 14.29 -12.64
CA ALA A 266 -9.85 14.43 -11.26
C ALA A 266 -9.73 15.91 -10.84
N MET A 267 -9.21 16.78 -11.72
CA MET A 267 -9.11 18.23 -11.49
C MET A 267 -10.47 18.94 -11.53
N GLN A 268 -11.38 18.53 -12.41
CA GLN A 268 -12.74 19.08 -12.45
C GLN A 268 -13.51 18.78 -11.16
N GLU A 269 -13.33 17.57 -10.62
CA GLU A 269 -13.91 17.17 -9.34
C GLU A 269 -13.27 17.92 -8.16
N SER A 270 -12.05 18.49 -8.30
CA SER A 270 -11.33 19.21 -7.23
C SER A 270 -11.43 20.71 -7.20
N ALA A 271 -11.39 21.36 -8.37
CA ALA A 271 -11.30 22.80 -8.47
C ALA A 271 -12.36 23.39 -9.41
N HIS A 272 -13.27 22.57 -9.95
CA HIS A 272 -14.22 22.96 -11.00
C HIS A 272 -13.54 23.64 -12.20
N HIS A 273 -12.29 23.27 -12.45
CA HIS A 273 -11.44 23.82 -13.49
C HIS A 273 -10.81 22.69 -14.28
N THR A 274 -10.63 22.90 -15.58
CA THR A 274 -9.80 22.00 -16.39
C THR A 274 -8.35 22.11 -15.95
N LEU A 275 -7.60 21.06 -16.23
CA LEU A 275 -6.21 20.97 -15.84
C LEU A 275 -5.36 22.10 -16.44
N HIS A 276 -5.48 22.31 -17.75
CA HIS A 276 -4.73 23.37 -18.45
C HIS A 276 -5.08 24.78 -17.93
N ALA A 277 -6.37 25.06 -17.71
CA ALA A 277 -6.79 26.34 -17.17
C ALA A 277 -6.21 26.59 -15.76
N THR A 278 -6.17 25.55 -14.93
CA THR A 278 -5.59 25.63 -13.58
C THR A 278 -4.10 25.96 -13.64
N VAL A 279 -3.36 25.26 -14.51
CA VAL A 279 -1.91 25.44 -14.69
C VAL A 279 -1.60 26.86 -15.18
N ASP A 280 -2.33 27.34 -16.18
CA ASP A 280 -2.11 28.67 -16.74
C ASP A 280 -2.40 29.78 -15.71
N LYS A 281 -3.49 29.66 -14.94
CA LYS A 281 -3.81 30.59 -13.83
C LYS A 281 -2.72 30.61 -12.76
N LEU A 282 -2.26 29.43 -12.33
CA LEU A 282 -1.20 29.31 -11.31
C LEU A 282 0.13 29.89 -11.78
N LEU A 283 0.50 29.66 -13.04
CA LEU A 283 1.70 30.22 -13.65
C LEU A 283 1.58 31.74 -13.87
N ALA A 284 0.38 32.25 -14.12
CA ALA A 284 0.05 33.68 -14.15
C ALA A 284 0.02 34.33 -12.75
N ARG A 285 0.24 33.56 -11.67
CA ARG A 285 0.21 33.98 -10.26
C ARG A 285 -1.18 34.45 -9.79
N GLU A 286 -2.23 33.89 -10.38
CA GLU A 286 -3.59 34.10 -9.88
C GLU A 286 -3.83 33.23 -8.63
N SER A 287 -4.43 33.82 -7.59
CA SER A 287 -4.77 33.09 -6.37
C SER A 287 -6.02 32.24 -6.60
N LEU A 288 -5.92 30.94 -6.41
CA LEU A 288 -7.07 30.04 -6.38
C LEU A 288 -7.56 29.90 -4.94
N LEU A 289 -8.84 30.20 -4.70
CA LEU A 289 -9.47 29.99 -3.41
C LEU A 289 -9.89 28.52 -3.31
N LEU A 290 -8.97 27.68 -2.86
CA LEU A 290 -9.20 26.25 -2.64
C LEU A 290 -9.27 25.96 -1.14
N THR A 291 -10.13 25.02 -0.75
CA THR A 291 -10.06 24.42 0.59
C THR A 291 -8.73 23.69 0.79
N PRO A 292 -8.31 23.41 2.04
CA PRO A 292 -7.09 22.62 2.28
C PRO A 292 -7.11 21.26 1.60
N LEU A 293 -8.25 20.56 1.61
CA LEU A 293 -8.44 19.27 0.93
C LEU A 293 -8.24 19.39 -0.59
N GLU A 294 -8.91 20.35 -1.22
CA GLU A 294 -8.80 20.59 -2.66
C GLU A 294 -7.38 21.01 -3.06
N THR A 295 -6.70 21.78 -2.21
CA THR A 295 -5.28 22.13 -2.39
C THR A 295 -4.43 20.86 -2.43
N ARG A 296 -4.58 19.97 -1.45
CA ARG A 296 -3.76 18.74 -1.36
C ARG A 296 -3.99 17.86 -2.57
N GLN A 297 -5.25 17.59 -2.90
CA GLN A 297 -5.62 16.77 -4.06
C GLN A 297 -5.20 17.39 -5.40
N SER A 298 -5.27 18.71 -5.55
CA SER A 298 -4.81 19.38 -6.78
C SER A 298 -3.28 19.33 -6.91
N ILE A 299 -2.54 19.48 -5.81
CA ILE A 299 -1.07 19.30 -5.80
C ILE A 299 -0.71 17.86 -6.21
N GLU A 300 -1.40 16.85 -5.65
CA GLU A 300 -1.17 15.45 -5.99
C GLU A 300 -1.50 15.12 -7.45
N ALA A 301 -2.61 15.66 -7.98
CA ALA A 301 -2.98 15.50 -9.38
C ALA A 301 -1.94 16.12 -10.34
N LEU A 302 -1.48 17.35 -10.05
CA LEU A 302 -0.41 18.00 -10.83
C LEU A 302 0.92 17.24 -10.73
N GLN A 303 1.25 16.70 -9.55
CA GLN A 303 2.42 15.85 -9.37
C GLN A 303 2.31 14.57 -10.20
N ALA A 304 1.16 13.87 -10.15
CA ALA A 304 0.90 12.66 -10.93
C ALA A 304 0.97 12.91 -12.44
N LEU A 305 0.41 14.04 -12.91
CA LEU A 305 0.51 14.44 -14.30
C LEU A 305 1.95 14.72 -14.73
N SER A 306 2.74 15.41 -13.89
CA SER A 306 4.15 15.66 -14.22
C SER A 306 4.91 14.34 -14.39
N ALA A 307 4.64 13.34 -13.55
CA ALA A 307 5.24 12.01 -13.66
C ALA A 307 4.78 11.28 -14.92
N LEU A 308 3.52 11.44 -15.33
CA LEU A 308 2.99 10.91 -16.59
C LEU A 308 3.77 11.46 -17.78
N HIS A 309 3.97 12.78 -17.87
CA HIS A 309 4.71 13.40 -18.97
C HIS A 309 6.18 12.95 -19.01
N VAL A 310 6.86 12.86 -17.86
CA VAL A 310 8.22 12.31 -17.78
C VAL A 310 8.26 10.86 -18.27
N ARG A 311 7.27 10.06 -17.88
CA ARG A 311 7.18 8.67 -18.30
C ARG A 311 6.91 8.53 -19.80
N GLN A 312 6.03 9.34 -20.36
CA GLN A 312 5.78 9.37 -21.78
C GLN A 312 7.06 9.74 -22.55
N ALA A 313 7.78 10.77 -22.09
CA ALA A 313 9.05 11.20 -22.68
C ALA A 313 10.11 10.08 -22.65
N THR A 314 10.16 9.30 -21.58
CA THR A 314 11.12 8.17 -21.44
C THR A 314 10.72 6.92 -22.22
N SER A 315 9.43 6.75 -22.53
CA SER A 315 8.92 5.62 -23.31
C SER A 315 9.06 5.81 -24.83
N ALA A 316 9.16 7.05 -25.29
CA ALA A 316 9.35 7.37 -26.70
C ALA A 316 10.76 6.99 -27.16
N ALA A 317 10.91 6.59 -28.43
CA ALA A 317 12.20 6.23 -29.02
C ALA A 317 13.19 7.42 -29.02
N GLU A 318 12.67 8.62 -29.13
CA GLU A 318 13.40 9.88 -28.95
C GLU A 318 12.73 10.64 -27.81
N PRO A 319 13.49 11.06 -26.78
CA PRO A 319 12.89 11.72 -25.65
C PRO A 319 12.41 13.10 -26.08
N GLU A 320 11.09 13.30 -25.98
CA GLU A 320 10.47 14.52 -26.46
C GLU A 320 10.67 15.64 -25.44
N ARG A 321 11.62 16.51 -25.71
CA ARG A 321 11.88 17.74 -24.95
C ARG A 321 10.60 18.54 -24.61
N ALA A 322 9.59 18.49 -25.49
CA ALA A 322 8.30 19.13 -25.26
C ALA A 322 7.55 18.53 -24.05
N LEU A 323 7.55 17.20 -23.89
CA LEU A 323 6.93 16.51 -22.76
C LEU A 323 7.66 16.82 -21.45
N LEU A 324 9.00 16.87 -21.46
CA LEU A 324 9.75 17.29 -20.27
C LEU A 324 9.50 18.76 -19.91
N GLN A 325 9.29 19.63 -20.89
CA GLN A 325 8.89 21.02 -20.64
C GLN A 325 7.49 21.12 -20.03
N GLU A 326 6.56 20.30 -20.49
CA GLU A 326 5.22 20.24 -19.92
C GLU A 326 5.24 19.69 -18.49
N ALA A 327 6.03 18.64 -18.22
CA ALA A 327 6.27 18.14 -16.87
C ALA A 327 6.80 19.24 -15.93
N LEU A 328 7.79 20.01 -16.39
CA LEU A 328 8.34 21.14 -15.65
C LEU A 328 7.27 22.22 -15.37
N ARG A 329 6.41 22.53 -16.36
CA ARG A 329 5.30 23.49 -16.17
C ARG A 329 4.34 23.01 -15.08
N MET A 330 3.95 21.74 -15.08
CA MET A 330 3.08 21.15 -14.06
C MET A 330 3.70 21.19 -12.67
N GLN A 331 4.99 20.87 -12.54
CA GLN A 331 5.72 20.91 -11.27
C GLN A 331 5.79 22.35 -10.71
N LEU A 332 6.06 23.34 -11.57
CA LEU A 332 6.12 24.74 -11.16
C LEU A 332 4.74 25.30 -10.78
N ALA A 333 3.68 24.88 -11.48
CA ALA A 333 2.31 25.22 -11.10
C ALA A 333 1.94 24.62 -9.73
N ALA A 334 2.30 23.36 -9.47
CA ALA A 334 2.07 22.72 -8.17
C ALA A 334 2.84 23.42 -7.04
N LEU A 335 4.09 23.83 -7.28
CA LEU A 335 4.88 24.62 -6.32
C LEU A 335 4.26 25.99 -6.03
N ARG A 336 3.70 26.66 -7.05
CA ARG A 336 2.96 27.92 -6.86
C ARG A 336 1.74 27.73 -5.99
N LEU A 337 0.93 26.71 -6.28
CA LEU A 337 -0.25 26.39 -5.49
C LEU A 337 0.12 26.11 -4.03
N ALA A 338 1.15 25.29 -3.80
CA ALA A 338 1.69 25.03 -2.47
C ALA A 338 2.11 26.32 -1.75
N GLN A 339 2.80 27.23 -2.44
CA GLN A 339 3.24 28.50 -1.87
C GLN A 339 2.07 29.40 -1.45
N THR A 340 1.04 29.54 -2.30
CA THR A 340 -0.13 30.37 -1.99
C THR A 340 -0.92 29.84 -0.80
N SER A 341 -0.99 28.52 -0.64
CA SER A 341 -1.74 27.92 0.47
C SER A 341 -1.06 28.10 1.82
N THR A 342 0.28 28.18 1.88
CA THR A 342 0.99 28.48 3.15
C THR A 342 0.73 29.89 3.69
N ALA A 343 0.35 30.85 2.83
CA ALA A 343 0.13 32.24 3.24
C ALA A 343 -1.24 32.50 3.88
N THR A 344 -2.19 31.57 3.72
CA THR A 344 -3.61 31.77 4.08
C THR A 344 -3.96 31.18 5.46
N SER A 345 -3.06 30.40 6.03
CA SER A 345 -3.21 29.77 7.35
C SER A 345 -2.96 30.78 8.48
N GLN A 346 -4.01 31.46 8.94
CA GLN A 346 -4.06 32.14 10.24
C GLN A 346 -5.42 31.88 10.91
N GLY A 347 -5.61 30.74 11.60
CA GLY A 347 -6.88 30.47 12.28
C GLY A 347 -6.98 29.28 13.25
N ALA A 348 -7.35 29.59 14.49
CA ALA A 348 -8.05 28.84 15.56
C ALA A 348 -7.64 27.40 15.97
N ASP A 349 -7.12 26.51 15.11
CA ASP A 349 -6.70 25.16 15.50
C ASP A 349 -5.25 24.87 15.08
N GLY A 350 -4.33 25.32 15.95
CA GLY A 350 -2.89 25.35 15.64
C GLY A 350 -2.26 24.00 15.32
N THR A 351 -2.89 22.86 15.67
CA THR A 351 -2.33 21.53 15.37
C THR A 351 -2.62 21.10 13.93
N ALA A 352 -3.88 21.15 13.50
CA ALA A 352 -4.28 20.75 12.15
C ALA A 352 -3.68 21.70 11.10
N GLU A 353 -3.69 23.01 11.41
CA GLU A 353 -3.07 24.04 10.61
C GLU A 353 -1.55 23.81 10.46
N ARG A 354 -0.87 23.48 11.56
CA ARG A 354 0.57 23.18 11.51
C ARG A 354 0.85 21.89 10.73
N LEU A 355 0.01 20.86 10.86
CA LEU A 355 0.15 19.65 10.06
C LEU A 355 -0.02 19.93 8.57
N GLN A 356 -0.99 20.77 8.20
CA GLN A 356 -1.18 21.21 6.81
C GLN A 356 0.04 21.95 6.29
N GLU A 357 0.60 22.86 7.06
CA GLU A 357 1.83 23.56 6.67
C GLU A 357 2.99 22.58 6.45
N LEU A 358 3.18 21.63 7.37
CA LEU A 358 4.21 20.60 7.28
C LEU A 358 4.02 19.66 6.09
N TRP A 359 2.77 19.27 5.80
CA TRP A 359 2.43 18.49 4.62
C TRP A 359 2.76 19.28 3.34
N ILE A 360 2.40 20.57 3.27
CA ILE A 360 2.70 21.42 2.12
C ILE A 360 4.23 21.57 1.95
N GLN A 361 4.97 21.80 3.04
CA GLN A 361 6.43 21.88 3.00
C GLN A 361 7.07 20.56 2.52
N GLN A 362 6.53 19.42 2.95
CA GLN A 362 6.98 18.11 2.48
C GLN A 362 6.72 17.95 0.97
N ARG A 363 5.56 18.37 0.46
CA ARG A 363 5.27 18.33 -0.99
C ARG A 363 6.12 19.29 -1.80
N GLN A 364 6.44 20.47 -1.27
CA GLN A 364 7.41 21.37 -1.88
C GLN A 364 8.78 20.71 -2.03
N ALA A 365 9.22 19.92 -1.03
CA ALA A 365 10.48 19.19 -1.11
C ALA A 365 10.48 18.13 -2.23
N VAL A 366 9.42 17.35 -2.34
CA VAL A 366 9.28 16.32 -3.40
C VAL A 366 9.23 16.97 -4.78
N LEU A 367 8.42 18.03 -4.95
CA LEU A 367 8.34 18.77 -6.21
C LEU A 367 9.67 19.42 -6.59
N ALA A 368 10.41 19.98 -5.62
CA ALA A 368 11.74 20.52 -5.84
C ALA A 368 12.72 19.45 -6.36
N MET A 369 12.67 18.23 -5.82
CA MET A 369 13.45 17.11 -6.32
C MET A 369 13.06 16.74 -7.76
N HIS A 370 11.76 16.63 -8.07
CA HIS A 370 11.29 16.34 -9.44
C HIS A 370 11.69 17.44 -10.44
N VAL A 371 11.65 18.72 -10.04
CA VAL A 371 12.13 19.84 -10.87
C VAL A 371 13.63 19.69 -11.15
N ALA A 372 14.43 19.34 -10.14
CA ALA A 372 15.86 19.14 -10.32
C ALA A 372 16.18 18.05 -11.35
N GLU A 373 15.49 16.92 -11.26
CA GLU A 373 15.63 15.78 -12.19
C GLU A 373 15.17 16.15 -13.61
N THR A 374 14.04 16.85 -13.72
CA THR A 374 13.49 17.28 -15.01
C THR A 374 14.43 18.28 -15.70
N LEU A 375 15.00 19.23 -14.94
CA LEU A 375 16.02 20.15 -15.45
C LEU A 375 17.30 19.44 -15.86
N TYR A 376 17.71 18.41 -15.11
CA TYR A 376 18.87 17.59 -15.47
C TYR A 376 18.64 16.85 -16.80
N ALA A 377 17.47 16.22 -16.96
CA ALA A 377 17.09 15.53 -18.19
C ALA A 377 17.03 16.49 -19.39
N LEU A 378 16.38 17.65 -19.24
CA LEU A 378 16.34 18.70 -20.27
C LEU A 378 17.74 19.21 -20.67
N HIS A 379 18.66 19.34 -19.71
CA HIS A 379 20.04 19.71 -20.00
C HIS A 379 20.77 18.61 -20.78
N LYS A 380 20.60 17.35 -20.38
CA LYS A 380 21.19 16.20 -21.06
C LYS A 380 20.74 16.10 -22.52
N GLU A 381 19.45 16.28 -22.78
CA GLU A 381 18.89 16.33 -24.14
C GLU A 381 19.43 17.50 -24.96
N ALA A 382 19.56 18.68 -24.34
CA ALA A 382 20.14 19.84 -25.01
C ALA A 382 21.59 19.56 -25.44
N CYS A 383 22.37 18.84 -24.63
CA CYS A 383 23.73 18.43 -24.98
C CYS A 383 23.75 17.34 -26.06
N ALA A 384 22.82 16.38 -26.02
CA ALA A 384 22.74 15.30 -27.01
C ALA A 384 22.28 15.77 -28.39
N SER A 385 21.29 16.67 -28.44
CA SER A 385 20.76 17.25 -29.68
C SER A 385 21.70 18.30 -30.29
N ALA A 386 22.54 18.93 -29.47
CA ALA A 386 23.50 19.92 -29.93
C ALA A 386 24.81 19.28 -30.42
N GLY A 387 24.75 18.51 -31.52
CA GLY A 387 25.96 18.23 -32.29
C GLY A 387 26.61 19.53 -32.75
N TRP A 388 27.92 19.74 -32.50
CA TRP A 388 28.84 20.86 -32.85
C TRP A 388 28.39 22.35 -32.70
N TRP A 389 27.10 22.66 -32.73
CA TRP A 389 26.47 23.97 -32.58
C TRP A 389 26.55 24.67 -31.20
N PRO A 390 26.88 24.02 -30.05
CA PRO A 390 27.04 24.73 -28.78
C PRO A 390 28.08 25.85 -28.82
N ARG A 391 29.09 25.73 -29.69
CA ARG A 391 30.11 26.77 -29.91
C ARG A 391 29.57 28.02 -30.61
N LEU A 392 28.48 27.90 -31.38
CA LEU A 392 27.88 28.99 -32.14
C LEU A 392 26.74 29.68 -31.37
N SER A 393 25.98 28.95 -30.54
CA SER A 393 24.91 29.54 -29.73
C SER A 393 25.43 30.42 -28.60
N HIS A 394 26.61 30.13 -28.05
CA HIS A 394 27.28 31.02 -27.10
C HIS A 394 27.74 32.33 -27.75
N TRP A 395 27.95 32.34 -29.08
CA TRP A 395 28.36 33.53 -29.84
C TRP A 395 27.16 34.39 -30.27
N LEU A 396 25.99 33.79 -30.52
CA LEU A 396 24.82 34.48 -31.10
C LEU A 396 23.84 35.12 -30.10
N GLY A 397 24.16 35.21 -28.80
CA GLY A 397 23.50 36.14 -27.87
C GLY A 397 21.96 36.09 -27.79
N ARG A 398 21.31 34.99 -28.19
CA ARG A 398 19.85 34.88 -28.15
C ARG A 398 19.38 34.67 -26.71
N GLY A 399 18.92 35.77 -26.12
CA GLY A 399 17.99 35.85 -24.98
C GLY A 399 18.24 34.81 -23.90
N SER A 400 19.12 35.15 -22.95
CA SER A 400 19.31 34.39 -21.70
C SER A 400 17.96 34.26 -20.98
N ARG A 401 17.23 33.17 -21.26
CA ARG A 401 16.11 32.75 -20.43
C ARG A 401 16.70 32.48 -19.07
N ARG A 402 16.38 33.33 -18.09
CA ARG A 402 16.86 33.16 -16.72
C ARG A 402 16.53 31.72 -16.29
N PRO A 403 17.53 30.95 -15.79
CA PRO A 403 17.26 29.61 -15.29
C PRO A 403 16.23 29.70 -14.17
N VAL A 404 15.31 28.74 -14.14
CA VAL A 404 14.27 28.65 -13.11
C VAL A 404 14.95 28.39 -11.77
N ARG A 405 14.83 29.32 -10.82
CA ARG A 405 15.47 29.23 -9.50
C ARG A 405 14.46 28.90 -8.40
N PRO A 406 14.87 28.15 -7.35
CA PRO A 406 14.00 27.86 -6.21
C PRO A 406 13.42 29.12 -5.56
N SER A 407 14.21 30.19 -5.46
CA SER A 407 13.83 31.47 -4.86
C SER A 407 12.61 32.12 -5.49
N ASP A 408 12.30 31.79 -6.74
CA ASP A 408 11.14 32.36 -7.43
C ASP A 408 9.83 31.72 -6.96
N TYR A 409 9.86 30.50 -6.40
CA TYR A 409 8.69 29.66 -6.11
C TYR A 409 8.61 29.21 -4.64
N ILE A 410 9.73 29.21 -3.93
CA ILE A 410 9.84 28.76 -2.55
C ILE A 410 10.48 29.88 -1.75
N SER A 411 9.79 30.34 -0.71
CA SER A 411 10.32 31.32 0.25
C SER A 411 11.42 30.66 1.08
N MET A 412 12.68 30.73 0.63
CA MET A 412 13.82 30.26 1.42
C MET A 412 14.09 31.25 2.56
N GLY A 413 14.42 30.71 3.74
CA GLY A 413 14.89 31.52 4.87
C GLY A 413 16.17 32.28 4.51
N ALA A 414 16.60 33.20 5.37
CA ALA A 414 17.78 34.04 5.14
C ALA A 414 19.10 33.26 4.97
N ASP A 415 19.10 31.95 5.24
CA ASP A 415 20.22 31.06 4.95
C ASP A 415 20.43 30.96 3.45
N THR A 416 21.45 31.66 2.97
CA THR A 416 21.81 31.71 1.55
C THR A 416 22.16 30.31 1.06
N ALA A 417 21.43 29.81 0.06
CA ALA A 417 21.80 28.59 -0.66
C ALA A 417 23.27 28.67 -1.10
N PRO A 418 24.02 27.56 -1.02
CA PRO A 418 25.40 27.54 -1.48
C PRO A 418 25.45 27.98 -2.94
N ALA A 419 26.44 28.80 -3.29
CA ALA A 419 26.66 29.18 -4.69
C ALA A 419 27.04 27.92 -5.48
N CYS A 420 26.06 27.33 -6.17
CA CYS A 420 26.28 26.19 -7.05
C CYS A 420 26.93 26.66 -8.35
N HIS A 421 27.96 25.96 -8.79
CA HIS A 421 28.67 26.24 -10.03
C HIS A 421 28.68 25.00 -10.92
N GLY A 422 28.69 25.20 -12.23
CA GLY A 422 28.79 24.11 -13.22
C GLY A 422 27.53 23.89 -14.07
N PRO A 423 27.55 22.89 -14.96
CA PRO A 423 26.49 22.65 -15.94
C PRO A 423 25.14 22.26 -15.33
N HIS A 424 25.15 21.74 -14.10
CA HIS A 424 23.97 21.30 -13.36
C HIS A 424 23.67 22.15 -12.12
N ALA A 425 24.16 23.40 -12.08
CA ALA A 425 23.98 24.29 -10.93
C ALA A 425 22.50 24.46 -10.54
N ALA A 426 21.60 24.61 -11.52
CA ALA A 426 20.16 24.73 -11.25
C ALA A 426 19.59 23.47 -10.58
N SER A 427 19.90 22.27 -11.07
CA SER A 427 19.47 21.02 -10.45
C SER A 427 20.04 20.86 -9.02
N GLN A 428 21.30 21.25 -8.80
CA GLN A 428 21.91 21.23 -7.46
C GLN A 428 21.20 22.20 -6.49
N GLU A 429 20.86 23.42 -6.93
CA GLU A 429 20.10 24.40 -6.12
C GLU A 429 18.73 23.83 -5.69
N TRP A 430 18.01 23.18 -6.61
CA TRP A 430 16.71 22.56 -6.33
C TRP A 430 16.82 21.35 -5.38
N LEU A 431 17.83 20.48 -5.54
CA LEU A 431 18.07 19.35 -4.62
C LEU A 431 18.46 19.82 -3.22
N TRP A 432 19.26 20.87 -3.11
CA TRP A 432 19.57 21.47 -1.81
C TRP A 432 18.31 22.01 -1.14
N CYS A 433 17.45 22.72 -1.90
CA CYS A 433 16.17 23.20 -1.40
C CYS A 433 15.26 22.05 -0.92
N ALA A 434 15.17 20.97 -1.71
CA ALA A 434 14.43 19.76 -1.35
C ALA A 434 14.91 19.15 -0.03
N SER A 435 16.23 18.94 0.09
CA SER A 435 16.86 18.40 1.30
C SER A 435 16.59 19.26 2.53
N GLN A 436 16.75 20.59 2.43
CA GLN A 436 16.49 21.53 3.54
C GLN A 436 15.03 21.51 4.01
N ARG A 437 14.07 21.53 3.07
CA ARG A 437 12.64 21.46 3.39
C ARG A 437 12.26 20.15 4.05
N ALA A 438 12.73 19.03 3.50
CA ALA A 438 12.52 17.71 4.09
C ALA A 438 13.13 17.61 5.49
N GLN A 439 14.34 18.14 5.69
CA GLN A 439 15.00 18.21 7.00
C GLN A 439 14.21 19.07 8.00
N GLN A 440 13.61 20.18 7.57
CA GLN A 440 12.74 20.99 8.43
C GLN A 440 11.54 20.18 8.91
N VAL A 441 10.83 19.52 8.00
CA VAL A 441 9.68 18.65 8.35
C VAL A 441 10.11 17.53 9.30
N CYS A 442 11.24 16.87 9.03
CA CYS A 442 11.81 15.85 9.92
C CYS A 442 12.12 16.38 11.32
N ARG A 443 12.66 17.60 11.43
CA ARG A 443 12.94 18.21 12.73
C ARG A 443 11.65 18.46 13.51
N GLU A 444 10.64 19.04 12.86
CA GLU A 444 9.41 19.43 13.55
C GLU A 444 8.50 18.26 13.93
N LEU A 445 8.42 17.24 13.08
CA LEU A 445 7.67 16.02 13.40
C LEU A 445 8.49 15.05 14.28
N GLY A 446 9.82 15.10 14.17
CA GLY A 446 10.75 14.21 14.86
C GLY A 446 11.23 14.70 16.23
N THR A 447 10.97 15.96 16.63
CA THR A 447 11.24 16.43 17.99
C THR A 447 10.39 15.67 18.99
N THR A 448 10.94 14.56 19.50
CA THR A 448 10.32 13.68 20.50
C THR A 448 10.40 14.23 21.92
N ASP A 449 10.61 15.55 22.08
CA ASP A 449 10.93 16.14 23.37
C ASP A 449 9.88 15.71 24.40
N SER A 450 10.35 15.05 25.46
CA SER A 450 9.58 14.11 26.28
C SER A 450 8.34 14.73 26.95
N GLU A 451 8.26 16.06 26.98
CA GLU A 451 7.15 16.81 27.58
C GLU A 451 6.13 17.31 26.54
N MET A 452 6.45 17.34 25.24
CA MET A 452 5.55 17.70 24.13
C MET A 452 5.04 16.51 23.30
N ARG A 453 5.12 15.29 23.84
CA ARG A 453 4.53 14.08 23.24
C ARG A 453 2.98 13.99 23.17
N PRO A 454 2.15 15.05 23.35
CA PRO A 454 0.74 14.95 22.96
C PRO A 454 0.33 15.66 21.65
N VAL A 455 1.17 16.48 20.99
CA VAL A 455 0.69 17.34 19.88
C VAL A 455 0.09 16.54 18.71
N TRP A 456 0.76 15.48 18.25
CA TRP A 456 0.30 14.69 17.10
C TRP A 456 -0.52 13.45 17.46
N LYS A 457 -1.00 13.33 18.71
CA LYS A 457 -1.85 12.20 19.12
C LYS A 457 -3.28 12.38 18.59
N GLY A 458 -3.99 11.25 18.46
CA GLY A 458 -5.39 11.25 18.03
C GLY A 458 -5.53 11.17 16.50
N PRO A 459 -6.45 11.93 15.89
CA PRO A 459 -6.81 11.76 14.48
C PRO A 459 -5.65 12.03 13.51
N TYR A 460 -4.66 12.83 13.92
CA TYR A 460 -3.53 13.26 13.10
C TYR A 460 -2.29 12.35 13.18
N GLN A 461 -2.31 11.32 14.03
CA GLN A 461 -1.13 10.48 14.27
C GLN A 461 -0.70 9.72 13.00
N THR A 462 -1.65 9.15 12.27
CA THR A 462 -1.33 8.39 11.06
C THR A 462 -0.77 9.29 9.97
N THR A 463 -1.40 10.43 9.71
CA THR A 463 -0.97 11.38 8.69
C THR A 463 0.40 11.97 9.02
N SER A 464 0.61 12.44 10.26
CA SER A 464 1.92 12.97 10.70
C SER A 464 3.03 11.93 10.58
N THR A 465 2.79 10.66 10.97
CA THR A 465 3.76 9.57 10.78
C THR A 465 4.11 9.38 9.31
N ARG A 466 3.11 9.37 8.41
CA ARG A 466 3.32 9.24 6.96
C ARG A 466 4.11 10.42 6.40
N VAL A 467 3.80 11.64 6.80
CA VAL A 467 4.51 12.86 6.36
C VAL A 467 5.98 12.82 6.83
N LEU A 468 6.23 12.37 8.07
CA LEU A 468 7.58 12.20 8.60
C LEU A 468 8.39 11.15 7.80
N GLU A 469 7.82 9.98 7.56
CA GLU A 469 8.47 8.92 6.76
C GLU A 469 8.79 9.39 5.33
N GLN A 470 7.84 10.06 4.69
CA GLN A 470 8.03 10.62 3.35
C GLN A 470 9.11 11.73 3.34
N ALA A 471 9.14 12.59 4.36
CA ALA A 471 10.17 13.62 4.48
C ALA A 471 11.57 12.99 4.68
N GLN A 472 11.71 11.98 5.53
CA GLN A 472 12.98 11.27 5.73
C GLN A 472 13.49 10.65 4.43
N ARG A 473 12.60 9.99 3.69
CA ARG A 473 12.92 9.40 2.39
C ARG A 473 13.35 10.46 1.38
N THR A 474 12.59 11.54 1.25
CA THR A 474 12.90 12.65 0.34
C THR A 474 14.24 13.29 0.67
N GLN A 475 14.55 13.47 1.96
CA GLN A 475 15.82 14.01 2.40
C GLN A 475 16.98 13.10 1.98
N GLN A 476 16.88 11.80 2.23
CA GLN A 476 17.91 10.82 1.87
C GLN A 476 18.13 10.77 0.36
N GLU A 477 17.06 10.70 -0.43
CA GLU A 477 17.12 10.67 -1.90
C GLU A 477 17.75 11.96 -2.46
N ALA A 478 17.33 13.13 -1.97
CA ALA A 478 17.90 14.41 -2.40
C ALA A 478 19.40 14.54 -2.09
N GLU A 479 19.84 14.10 -0.90
CA GLU A 479 21.27 14.08 -0.54
C GLU A 479 22.09 13.12 -1.41
N LEU A 480 21.53 11.95 -1.76
CA LEU A 480 22.18 10.99 -2.64
C LEU A 480 22.35 11.56 -4.06
N LEU A 481 21.29 12.17 -4.61
CA LEU A 481 21.33 12.82 -5.92
C LEU A 481 22.30 14.01 -5.94
N LEU A 482 22.34 14.81 -4.86
CA LEU A 482 23.28 15.92 -4.74
C LEU A 482 24.74 15.43 -4.79
N ARG A 483 25.05 14.36 -4.05
CA ARG A 483 26.39 13.72 -4.08
C ARG A 483 26.71 13.14 -5.44
N ALA A 484 25.71 12.62 -6.17
CA ALA A 484 25.90 12.09 -7.52
C ALA A 484 26.21 13.19 -8.54
N LEU A 485 25.59 14.37 -8.43
CA LEU A 485 25.85 15.52 -9.31
C LEU A 485 27.16 16.28 -9.00
N GLN A 486 27.76 16.04 -7.84
CA GLN A 486 29.05 16.64 -7.44
C GLN A 486 30.27 15.80 -7.87
N LYS A 487 30.06 14.52 -8.18
CA LYS A 487 31.08 13.64 -8.75
C LYS A 487 31.13 13.82 -10.26
#